data_AF-A0A9P5WA25-F1
#
_entry.id   AF-A0A9P5WA25-F1
#
_cell.length_a   1.000
_cell.length_b   1.000
_cell.length_c   1.000
_cell.angle_alpha   90.00
_cell.angle_beta   90.00
_cell.angle_gamma   90.00
#
_symmetry.space_group_name_H-M   'P 1'
#
loop_
_entity.id
_entity.type
_entity.pdbx_description
1 polymer ?
#
loop_
_entity_poly.entity_id
_entity_poly.type
_entity_poly.pdbx_seq_one_letter_code
_entity_poly.pdbx_strand_id
1 'polypeptide(L)'
;CHKMDPAGGLGAQTAMGDAVVLANYINTLTTVESEDVEKALKAYRDERYPIGKKNVETSAAMSRRIKQGLVGKIIRFILAHMPRWLWFQILARNIQSRPQISFLPLAEDNCPIKAMYQPSLEKTQPKNMAADD
;
A
#
# COMPACT_ATOMS: atom_id res chain seq x y z
N CYS A 1 8.52 -8.06 -4.28
CA CYS A 1 7.94 -9.02 -5.25
C CYS A 1 7.56 -8.41 -6.60
N HIS A 2 7.58 -7.08 -6.79
CA HIS A 2 7.06 -6.46 -8.02
C HIS A 2 7.99 -5.30 -8.44
N LYS A 3 8.70 -5.44 -9.58
CA LYS A 3 9.52 -4.35 -10.13
C LYS A 3 8.59 -3.31 -10.76
N MET A 4 8.70 -2.07 -10.30
CA MET A 4 7.88 -0.96 -10.79
C MET A 4 8.75 0.06 -11.53
N ASP A 5 8.13 0.81 -12.44
CA ASP A 5 8.83 1.92 -13.09
C ASP A 5 8.98 3.10 -12.10
N PRO A 6 10.20 3.67 -11.93
CA PRO A 6 10.43 4.78 -11.01
C PRO A 6 9.53 6.00 -11.26
N ALA A 7 9.07 6.21 -12.49
CA ALA A 7 8.19 7.33 -12.84
C ALA A 7 6.85 7.32 -12.09
N GLY A 8 6.43 6.16 -11.58
CA GLY A 8 5.21 6.04 -10.76
C GLY A 8 5.41 6.41 -9.29
N GLY A 9 6.63 6.35 -8.75
CA GLY A 9 6.89 6.62 -7.32
C GLY A 9 6.27 5.63 -6.32
N LEU A 10 5.75 4.48 -6.78
CA LEU A 10 4.98 3.55 -5.94
C LEU A 10 5.80 2.41 -5.32
N GLY A 11 7.07 2.25 -5.72
CA GLY A 11 7.88 1.08 -5.37
C GLY A 11 8.10 0.92 -3.86
N ALA A 12 8.65 1.95 -3.22
CA ALA A 12 8.94 1.93 -1.79
C ALA A 12 7.68 1.75 -0.94
N GLN A 13 6.64 2.53 -1.23
CA GLN A 13 5.37 2.45 -0.52
C GLN A 13 4.74 1.05 -0.62
N THR A 14 4.76 0.45 -1.81
CA THR A 14 4.22 -0.92 -1.99
C THR A 14 5.03 -1.92 -1.18
N ALA A 15 6.36 -1.83 -1.20
CA ALA A 15 7.23 -2.73 -0.45
C ALA A 15 7.04 -2.60 1.07
N MET A 16 6.86 -1.37 1.58
CA MET A 16 6.53 -1.15 3.00
C MET A 16 5.20 -1.78 3.36
N GLY A 17 4.17 -1.60 2.54
CA GLY A 17 2.87 -2.25 2.74
C GLY A 17 2.95 -3.77 2.71
N ASP A 18 3.75 -4.34 1.80
CA ASP A 18 4.02 -5.77 1.73
C ASP A 18 4.67 -6.28 3.04
N ALA A 19 5.66 -5.55 3.56
CA ALA A 19 6.34 -5.92 4.80
C ALA A 19 5.39 -5.90 6.01
N VAL A 20 4.53 -4.88 6.13
CA VAL A 20 3.56 -4.79 7.23
C VAL A 20 2.55 -5.93 7.18
N VAL A 21 1.94 -6.18 6.02
CA VAL A 21 0.94 -7.25 5.88
C VAL A 21 1.55 -8.62 6.13
N LEU A 22 2.77 -8.86 5.65
CA LEU A 22 3.48 -10.10 5.93
C LEU A 22 3.77 -10.25 7.44
N ALA A 23 4.23 -9.20 8.11
CA ALA A 23 4.48 -9.22 9.55
C ALA A 23 3.22 -9.54 10.35
N ASN A 24 2.07 -8.96 9.98
CA ASN A 24 0.78 -9.25 10.60
C ASN A 24 0.42 -10.74 10.49
N TYR A 25 0.56 -11.34 9.30
CA TYR A 25 0.26 -12.76 9.12
C TYR A 25 1.26 -13.68 9.82
N ILE A 26 2.56 -13.34 9.81
CA ILE A 26 3.58 -14.11 10.54
C ILE A 26 3.30 -14.07 12.05
N ASN A 27 2.87 -12.93 12.59
CA ASN A 27 2.56 -12.81 14.02
C ASN A 27 1.36 -13.65 14.46
N THR A 28 0.52 -14.13 13.52
CA THR A 28 -0.59 -15.05 13.84
C THR A 28 -0.22 -16.52 13.83
N LEU A 29 1.00 -16.87 13.43
CA LEU A 29 1.46 -18.24 13.43
C LEU A 29 1.64 -18.74 14.86
N THR A 30 0.88 -19.77 15.24
CA THR A 30 1.01 -20.46 16.54
C THR A 30 2.02 -21.61 16.49
N THR A 31 2.28 -22.13 15.29
CA THR A 31 3.23 -23.22 15.04
C THR A 31 4.15 -22.85 13.87
N VAL A 32 5.23 -23.62 13.71
CA VAL A 32 6.14 -23.51 12.56
C VAL A 32 5.89 -24.61 11.53
N GLU A 33 4.73 -25.27 11.60
CA GLU A 33 4.34 -26.31 10.65
C GLU A 33 4.18 -25.71 9.25
N SER A 34 4.60 -26.48 8.24
CA SER A 34 4.60 -26.01 6.84
C SER A 34 3.22 -25.56 6.38
N GLU A 35 2.16 -26.24 6.82
CA GLU A 35 0.78 -25.93 6.44
C GLU A 35 0.31 -24.55 6.95
N ASP A 36 0.64 -24.22 8.21
CA ASP A 36 0.29 -22.93 8.80
C ASP A 36 1.05 -21.78 8.11
N VAL A 37 2.33 -22.00 7.82
CA VAL A 37 3.16 -21.04 7.07
C VAL A 37 2.62 -20.82 5.66
N GLU A 38 2.28 -21.88 4.94
CA GLU A 38 1.70 -21.79 3.60
C GLU A 38 0.37 -21.03 3.60
N LYS A 39 -0.49 -21.28 4.59
CA LYS A 39 -1.76 -20.58 4.77
C LYS A 39 -1.55 -19.08 5.00
N ALA A 40 -0.60 -18.71 5.86
CA ALA A 40 -0.25 -17.32 6.12
C ALA A 40 0.31 -16.61 4.86
N LEU A 41 1.22 -17.26 4.13
CA LEU A 41 1.78 -16.73 2.89
C LEU A 41 0.74 -16.60 1.78
N LYS A 42 -0.22 -17.53 1.71
CA LYS A 42 -1.36 -17.45 0.80
C LYS A 42 -2.26 -16.27 1.14
N ALA A 43 -2.60 -16.07 2.42
CA ALA A 43 -3.40 -14.93 2.85
C ALA A 43 -2.70 -13.59 2.55
N TYR A 44 -1.40 -13.50 2.82
CA TYR A 44 -0.57 -12.36 2.41
C TYR A 44 -0.66 -12.10 0.90
N ARG A 45 -0.50 -13.14 0.08
CA ARG A 45 -0.56 -13.03 -1.38
C ARG A 45 -1.93 -12.57 -1.85
N ASP A 46 -3.01 -13.14 -1.32
CA ASP A 46 -4.38 -12.81 -1.70
C ASP A 46 -4.71 -11.33 -1.41
N GLU A 47 -4.19 -10.79 -0.30
CA GLU A 47 -4.34 -9.37 0.04
C GLU A 47 -3.46 -8.45 -0.84
N ARG A 48 -2.18 -8.81 -1.02
CA ARG A 48 -1.19 -7.89 -1.62
C ARG A 48 -1.07 -7.97 -3.13
N TYR A 49 -1.30 -9.14 -3.72
CA TYR A 49 -1.19 -9.35 -5.16
C TYR A 49 -2.04 -8.37 -6.01
N PRO A 50 -3.35 -8.15 -5.75
CA PRO A 50 -4.14 -7.22 -6.57
C PRO A 50 -3.60 -5.78 -6.48
N ILE A 51 -3.12 -5.36 -5.31
CA ILE A 51 -2.57 -4.03 -5.08
C ILE A 51 -1.23 -3.88 -5.80
N GLY A 52 -0.33 -4.86 -5.64
CA GLY A 52 0.96 -4.90 -6.31
C GLY A 52 0.81 -4.87 -7.83
N LYS A 53 -0.11 -5.67 -8.40
CA LYS A 53 -0.40 -5.68 -9.83
C LYS A 53 -0.87 -4.32 -10.34
N LYS A 54 -1.85 -3.71 -9.66
CA LYS A 54 -2.37 -2.38 -10.00
C LYS A 54 -1.26 -1.33 -9.98
N ASN A 55 -0.37 -1.37 -9.00
CA ASN A 55 0.73 -0.42 -8.87
C ASN A 55 1.80 -0.60 -9.96
N VAL A 56 2.10 -1.84 -10.36
CA VAL A 56 2.95 -2.12 -11.53
C VAL A 56 2.34 -1.52 -12.79
N GLU A 57 1.07 -1.82 -13.08
CA GLU A 57 0.37 -1.30 -14.26
C GLU A 57 0.31 0.23 -14.27
N THR A 58 0.00 0.84 -13.12
CA THR A 58 -0.05 2.30 -12.94
C THR A 58 1.32 2.93 -13.20
N SER A 59 2.40 2.38 -12.63
CA SER A 59 3.75 2.89 -12.81
C SER A 59 4.21 2.82 -14.28
N ALA A 60 3.93 1.70 -14.96
CA ALA A 60 4.24 1.51 -16.37
C ALA A 60 3.42 2.44 -17.28
N ALA A 61 2.14 2.66 -16.96
CA ALA A 61 1.30 3.61 -17.69
C ALA A 61 1.81 5.05 -17.55
N MET A 62 2.20 5.46 -16.34
CA MET A 62 2.76 6.79 -16.08
C MET A 62 4.06 7.01 -16.87
N SER A 63 4.98 6.05 -16.83
CA SER A 63 6.23 6.07 -17.59
C SER A 63 6.00 6.25 -19.10
N ARG A 64 5.06 5.50 -19.69
CA ARG A 64 4.71 5.63 -21.11
C ARG A 64 4.16 7.01 -21.45
N ARG A 65 3.30 7.59 -20.60
CA ARG A 65 2.68 8.90 -20.82
C ARG A 65 3.65 10.06 -20.63
N ILE A 66 4.62 9.94 -19.73
CA ILE A 66 5.60 10.99 -19.45
C ILE A 66 6.74 10.98 -20.45
N LYS A 67 7.07 9.84 -21.10
CA LYS A 67 8.32 9.71 -21.86
C LYS A 67 8.41 10.64 -23.08
N GLN A 68 7.39 10.83 -23.93
CA GLN A 68 7.55 11.60 -25.18
C GLN A 68 6.27 12.30 -25.69
N GLY A 69 6.47 13.38 -26.49
CA GLY A 69 5.42 14.09 -27.23
C GLY A 69 4.88 15.36 -26.56
N LEU A 70 3.96 16.04 -27.26
CA LEU A 70 3.28 17.26 -26.78
C LEU A 70 2.52 16.99 -25.46
N VAL A 71 1.89 15.82 -25.36
CA VAL A 71 1.16 15.36 -24.19
C VAL A 71 2.09 15.25 -22.96
N GLY A 72 3.28 14.68 -23.11
CA GLY A 72 4.25 14.58 -22.01
C GLY A 72 4.71 15.96 -21.51
N LYS A 73 4.89 16.93 -22.42
CA LYS A 73 5.20 18.33 -22.05
C LYS A 73 4.07 18.98 -21.26
N ILE A 74 2.82 18.80 -21.70
CA ILE A 74 1.63 19.30 -21.00
C ILE A 74 1.53 18.66 -19.61
N ILE A 75 1.69 17.33 -19.49
CA ILE A 75 1.65 16.63 -18.20
C ILE A 75 2.72 17.17 -17.24
N ARG A 76 3.96 17.32 -17.70
CA ARG A 76 5.05 17.88 -16.86
C ARG A 76 4.76 19.32 -16.45
N PHE A 77 4.21 20.14 -17.36
CA PHE A 77 3.82 21.51 -17.05
C PHE A 77 2.73 21.55 -15.98
N ILE A 78 1.70 20.72 -16.10
CA ILE A 78 0.64 20.60 -15.09
C ILE A 78 1.21 20.14 -13.75
N LEU A 79 2.06 19.11 -13.74
CA LEU A 79 2.68 18.59 -12.51
C LEU A 79 3.58 19.64 -11.85
N ALA A 80 4.33 20.43 -12.63
CA ALA A 80 5.21 21.47 -12.11
C ALA A 80 4.47 22.67 -11.51
N HIS A 81 3.26 22.98 -12.02
CA HIS A 81 2.44 24.11 -11.56
C HIS A 81 1.22 23.66 -10.74
N MET A 82 1.22 22.41 -10.29
CA MET A 82 0.08 21.85 -9.57
C MET A 82 -0.08 22.52 -8.21
N PRO A 83 -1.28 23.03 -7.85
CA PRO A 83 -1.54 23.52 -6.52
C PRO A 83 -1.31 22.43 -5.46
N ARG A 84 -0.70 22.80 -4.33
CA ARG A 84 -0.31 21.85 -3.28
C ARG A 84 -1.48 21.02 -2.73
N TRP A 85 -2.67 21.61 -2.59
CA TRP A 85 -3.85 20.89 -2.12
C TRP A 85 -4.26 19.77 -3.09
N LEU A 86 -4.15 19.98 -4.41
CA LEU A 86 -4.48 18.98 -5.42
C LEU A 86 -3.44 17.86 -5.42
N TRP A 87 -2.16 18.22 -5.25
CA TRP A 87 -1.09 17.25 -5.07
C TRP A 87 -1.34 16.36 -3.85
N PHE A 88 -1.75 16.93 -2.71
CA PHE A 88 -2.09 16.15 -1.52
C PHE A 88 -3.27 15.20 -1.74
N GLN A 89 -4.31 15.62 -2.49
CA GLN A 89 -5.43 14.73 -2.84
C GLN A 89 -4.99 13.54 -3.69
N ILE A 90 -4.07 13.76 -4.65
CA ILE A 90 -3.50 12.68 -5.47
C ILE A 90 -2.67 11.73 -4.61
N LEU A 91 -1.80 12.27 -3.75
CA LEU A 91 -0.99 11.47 -2.84
C LEU A 91 -1.86 10.65 -1.87
N ALA A 92 -2.89 11.26 -1.28
CA ALA A 92 -3.82 10.61 -0.36
C ALA A 92 -4.49 9.37 -1.00
N ARG A 93 -4.81 9.43 -2.30
CA ARG A 93 -5.34 8.29 -3.05
C ARG A 93 -4.28 7.21 -3.28
N ASN A 94 -3.03 7.57 -3.54
CA ASN A 94 -1.95 6.59 -3.68
C ASN A 94 -1.68 5.86 -2.36
N ILE A 95 -1.85 6.53 -1.21
CA ILE A 95 -1.69 5.95 0.13
C ILE A 95 -2.98 5.37 0.73
N GLN A 96 -3.99 5.10 -0.10
CA GLN A 96 -5.26 4.57 0.40
C GLN A 96 -5.11 3.14 0.96
N SER A 97 -4.20 2.34 0.40
CA SER A 97 -3.71 1.10 1.02
C SER A 97 -2.57 1.46 1.97
N ARG A 98 -2.89 1.58 3.26
CA ARG A 98 -1.95 1.91 4.34
C ARG A 98 -2.09 0.92 5.51
N PRO A 99 -1.65 -0.34 5.32
CA PRO A 99 -1.64 -1.33 6.39
C PRO A 99 -0.84 -0.85 7.59
N GLN A 100 -1.36 -1.10 8.79
CA GLN A 100 -0.65 -0.88 10.06
C GLN A 100 -0.25 -2.21 10.70
N ILE A 101 0.75 -2.18 11.57
CA ILE A 101 1.21 -3.35 12.30
C ILE A 101 0.20 -3.65 13.42
N SER A 102 -0.43 -4.82 13.37
CA SER A 102 -1.61 -5.12 14.21
C SER A 102 -1.29 -5.38 15.68
N PHE A 103 -0.05 -5.73 15.99
CA PHE A 103 0.42 -6.05 17.34
C PHE A 103 1.14 -4.87 18.02
N LEU A 104 1.10 -3.69 17.40
CA LEU A 104 1.57 -2.44 17.98
C LEU A 104 0.37 -1.49 18.16
N PRO A 105 0.49 -0.48 19.04
CA PRO A 105 -0.49 0.60 19.10
C PRO A 105 -0.70 1.23 17.71
N LEU A 106 -1.96 1.39 17.30
CA LEU A 106 -2.26 1.98 16.00
C LEU A 106 -1.86 3.45 15.98
N ALA A 107 -1.22 3.87 14.90
CA ALA A 107 -0.97 5.27 14.63
C ALA A 107 -2.28 5.98 14.30
N GLU A 108 -2.42 7.21 14.79
CA GLU A 108 -3.53 8.10 14.49
C GLU A 108 -3.63 8.33 12.96
N ASP A 109 -4.82 8.10 12.41
CA ASP A 109 -5.07 8.26 10.98
C ASP A 109 -5.50 9.69 10.65
N ASN A 110 -4.51 10.57 10.49
CA ASN A 110 -4.71 11.97 10.11
C ASN A 110 -4.90 12.16 8.59
N CYS A 111 -5.11 11.08 7.82
CA CYS A 111 -5.29 11.16 6.38
C CYS A 111 -6.71 11.64 6.01
N PRO A 112 -6.87 12.64 5.12
CA PRO A 112 -8.19 13.14 4.72
C PRO A 112 -9.10 12.12 4.03
N ILE A 113 -8.54 10.99 3.57
CA ILE A 113 -9.25 9.95 2.83
C ILE A 113 -9.25 8.68 3.65
N LYS A 114 -10.42 8.08 3.87
CA LYS A 114 -10.56 6.80 4.59
C LYS A 114 -9.68 5.70 3.99
N ALA A 115 -9.02 4.95 4.87
CA ALA A 115 -8.22 3.80 4.49
C ALA A 115 -9.08 2.74 3.80
N MET A 116 -8.50 2.02 2.84
CA MET A 116 -9.15 0.82 2.32
C MET A 116 -9.24 -0.25 3.42
N TYR A 117 -10.18 -1.17 3.23
CA TYR A 117 -10.29 -2.40 4.02
C TYR A 117 -8.95 -3.14 4.06
N GLN A 118 -8.51 -3.54 5.24
CA GLN A 118 -7.22 -4.19 5.48
C GLN A 118 -7.45 -5.52 6.21
N PRO A 119 -7.58 -6.63 5.44
CA PRO A 119 -7.87 -7.94 6.02
C PRO A 119 -6.86 -8.37 7.08
N SER A 120 -5.57 -8.14 6.85
CA SER A 120 -4.51 -8.42 7.82
C SER A 120 -4.76 -7.66 9.12
N LEU A 121 -4.88 -6.33 9.08
CA LEU A 121 -5.07 -5.51 10.28
C LEU A 121 -6.25 -5.99 11.13
N GLU A 122 -7.44 -6.15 10.55
CA GLU A 122 -8.64 -6.52 11.30
C GLU A 122 -8.59 -7.94 11.88
N LYS A 123 -7.99 -8.89 11.16
CA LYS A 123 -7.94 -10.29 11.58
C LYS A 123 -6.88 -10.54 12.64
N THR A 124 -5.80 -9.75 12.63
CA THR A 124 -4.62 -9.99 13.46
C THR A 124 -4.51 -9.01 14.62
N GLN A 125 -5.46 -8.07 14.76
CA GLN A 125 -5.52 -7.16 15.90
C GLN A 125 -5.95 -7.92 17.16
N PRO A 126 -5.24 -7.76 18.29
CA PRO A 126 -5.71 -8.29 19.56
C PRO A 126 -7.01 -7.59 19.95
N LYS A 127 -8.09 -8.38 20.14
CA LYS A 127 -9.43 -7.88 20.49
C LYS A 127 -9.48 -7.06 21.80
N ASN A 128 -8.39 -7.02 22.56
CA ASN A 128 -8.30 -6.42 23.89
C ASN A 128 -7.59 -5.04 23.92
N MET A 129 -7.17 -4.47 22.78
CA MET A 129 -6.53 -3.14 22.73
C MET A 129 -7.48 -2.02 22.27
N ALA A 130 -8.77 -2.31 22.07
CA ALA A 130 -9.78 -1.30 21.72
C ALA A 130 -10.43 -0.62 22.94
N ALA A 131 -9.92 -0.88 24.14
CA ALA A 131 -10.48 -0.39 25.40
C ALA A 131 -9.37 0.01 26.37
N ASP A 132 -8.57 0.99 25.99
CA ASP A 132 -7.89 1.88 26.95
C ASP A 132 -7.85 3.27 26.29
N ASP A 133 -8.36 4.24 27.04
CA ASP A 133 -8.82 5.59 26.65
C ASP A 133 -7.76 6.51 25.99
#